data_AF-A0A954X0B2-F1
#
_entry.id   AF-A0A954X0B2-F1
#
_cell.length_a   1.000
_cell.length_b   1.000
_cell.length_c   1.000
_cell.angle_alpha   90.00
_cell.angle_beta   90.00
_cell.angle_gamma   90.00
#
_symmetry.space_group_name_H-M   'P 1'
#
loop_
_entity.id
_entity.type
_entity.pdbx_description
1 polymer ?
#
loop_
_entity_poly.entity_id
_entity_poly.type
_entity_poly.pdbx_seq_one_letter_code
_entity_poly.pdbx_strand_id
1 'polypeptide(L)'
;YFGTVNGRRVAGRTDLYEITNVIEKPTPTQAEQELIVAGLRSGYYLCMFGMHVLTPTVMTILSEVLQGNMNGNSLSAPLAYALTELSRRERYLALQVRGVRHNMGMKYGLLRSQLALALSGQDRDQILSELVELLATGREQ
;
A
#
# COMPACT_ATOMS: atom_id res chain seq x y z
N TYR A 1 6.37 5.21 -0.83
CA TYR A 1 5.27 6.18 -0.99
C TYR A 1 4.06 5.42 -1.48
N PHE A 2 2.98 5.44 -0.70
CA PHE A 2 1.78 4.61 -0.91
C PHE A 2 0.53 5.50 -0.91
N GLY A 3 -0.55 5.01 -1.51
CA GLY A 3 -1.88 5.55 -1.24
C GLY A 3 -2.28 5.25 0.20
N THR A 4 -2.66 6.29 0.93
CA THR A 4 -3.00 6.24 2.35
C THR A 4 -4.49 6.55 2.52
N VAL A 5 -5.15 5.85 3.43
CA VAL A 5 -6.61 5.91 3.57
C VAL A 5 -7.04 6.43 4.94
N ASN A 6 -8.15 7.17 4.95
CA ASN A 6 -8.94 7.43 6.15
C ASN A 6 -10.19 6.54 6.11
N GLY A 7 -10.68 6.16 7.28
CA GLY A 7 -11.88 5.37 7.43
C GLY A 7 -12.23 5.09 8.88
N ARG A 8 -13.30 4.32 9.06
CA ARG A 8 -13.76 3.86 10.37
C ARG A 8 -13.72 2.34 10.41
N ARG A 9 -13.32 1.78 11.55
CA ARG A 9 -13.34 0.33 11.74
C ARG A 9 -14.79 -0.17 11.69
N VAL A 10 -15.02 -1.26 10.95
CA VAL A 10 -16.33 -1.90 10.87
C VAL A 10 -16.66 -2.57 12.20
N ALA A 11 -17.87 -2.38 12.70
CA ALA A 11 -18.31 -2.97 13.97
C ALA A 11 -18.15 -4.50 13.97
N GLY A 12 -17.66 -5.05 15.09
CA GLY A 12 -17.42 -6.50 15.23
C GLY A 12 -16.22 -7.04 14.45
N ARG A 13 -15.44 -6.19 13.77
CA ARG A 13 -14.25 -6.59 13.00
C ARG A 13 -13.02 -5.83 13.47
N THR A 14 -11.89 -6.52 13.58
CA THR A 14 -10.61 -5.91 14.00
C THR A 14 -9.72 -5.53 12.82
N ASP A 15 -10.02 -6.08 11.65
CA ASP A 15 -9.20 -6.10 10.43
C ASP A 15 -9.87 -5.39 9.26
N LEU A 16 -11.08 -4.87 9.42
CA LEU A 16 -11.88 -4.31 8.33
C LEU A 16 -12.25 -2.86 8.62
N TYR A 17 -12.06 -2.00 7.62
CA TYR A 17 -12.30 -0.57 7.70
C TYR A 17 -13.19 -0.12 6.55
N GLU A 18 -14.15 0.74 6.84
CA GLU A 18 -14.94 1.45 5.84
C GLU A 18 -14.23 2.75 5.48
N ILE A 19 -13.84 2.87 4.22
CA ILE A 19 -13.00 3.96 3.72
C ILE A 19 -13.86 5.18 3.44
N THR A 20 -13.35 6.34 3.84
CA THR A 20 -14.00 7.64 3.61
C THR A 20 -13.17 8.57 2.75
N ASN A 21 -11.86 8.35 2.67
CA ASN A 21 -10.97 9.16 1.85
C ASN A 21 -9.70 8.37 1.48
N VAL A 22 -9.15 8.64 0.30
CA VAL A 22 -7.88 8.08 -0.20
C VAL A 22 -7.00 9.22 -0.72
N ILE A 23 -5.77 9.30 -0.25
CA ILE A 23 -4.79 10.28 -0.71
C ILE A 23 -3.54 9.55 -1.21
N GLU A 24 -3.14 9.81 -2.46
CA GLU A 24 -1.92 9.23 -3.03
C GLU A 24 -0.69 9.96 -2.49
N LYS A 25 0.20 9.23 -1.82
CA LYS A 25 1.50 9.71 -1.36
C LYS A 25 1.41 11.06 -0.61
N PRO A 26 0.58 11.14 0.46
CA PRO A 26 0.46 12.36 1.24
C PRO A 26 1.80 12.78 1.85
N THR A 27 1.96 14.07 2.12
CA THR A 27 3.02 14.52 3.03
C THR A 27 2.74 14.03 4.45
N PRO A 28 3.76 13.92 5.32
CA PRO A 28 3.54 13.55 6.73
C PRO A 28 2.50 14.44 7.41
N THR A 29 2.59 15.76 7.22
CA THR A 29 1.63 16.72 7.75
C THR A 29 0.21 16.50 7.22
N GLN A 30 0.06 16.20 5.93
CA GLN A 30 -1.26 15.91 5.36
C GLN A 30 -1.84 14.61 5.93
N ALA A 31 -1.01 13.60 6.13
CA ALA A 31 -1.45 12.36 6.76
C ALA A 31 -1.91 12.57 8.21
N GLU A 32 -1.20 13.39 8.98
CA GLU A 32 -1.58 13.76 10.35
C GLU A 32 -2.91 14.53 10.41
N GLN A 33 -3.18 15.39 9.43
CA GLN A 33 -4.39 16.20 9.41
C GLN A 33 -5.62 15.43 8.91
N GLU A 34 -5.45 14.59 7.90
CA GLU A 34 -6.57 14.05 7.12
C GLU A 34 -6.74 12.53 7.19
N LEU A 35 -5.73 11.78 7.66
CA LEU A 35 -5.67 10.31 7.47
C LEU A 35 -5.54 9.53 8.78
N ILE A 36 -5.86 10.16 9.92
CA ILE A 36 -5.90 9.48 11.22
C ILE A 36 -7.11 8.53 11.28
N VAL A 37 -6.84 7.26 11.61
CA VAL A 37 -7.86 6.25 11.88
C VAL A 37 -7.83 5.88 13.37
N ALA A 38 -9.00 5.90 14.01
CA ALA A 38 -9.11 5.58 15.43
C ALA A 38 -8.57 4.16 15.75
N GLY A 39 -7.81 4.07 16.85
CA GLY A 39 -7.17 2.82 17.29
C GLY A 39 -5.79 2.55 16.71
N LEU A 40 -5.24 3.43 15.87
CA LEU A 40 -3.83 3.41 15.48
C LEU A 40 -2.98 4.27 16.43
N ARG A 41 -1.72 3.88 16.59
CA ARG A 41 -0.73 4.71 17.27
C ARG A 41 -0.41 5.94 16.43
N SER A 42 -0.11 7.07 17.09
CA SER A 42 0.37 8.27 16.39
C SER A 42 1.57 7.95 15.47
N GLY A 43 1.56 8.52 14.27
CA GLY A 43 2.54 8.26 13.21
C GLY A 43 2.30 6.98 12.39
N TYR A 44 1.28 6.19 12.69
CA TYR A 44 0.90 5.01 11.91
C TYR A 44 -0.36 5.28 11.09
N TYR A 45 -0.31 4.90 9.81
CA TYR A 45 -1.39 5.11 8.85
C TYR A 45 -1.71 3.82 8.10
N LEU A 46 -2.95 3.68 7.64
CA LEU A 46 -3.34 2.58 6.75
C LEU A 46 -2.94 2.91 5.32
N CYS A 47 -2.05 2.09 4.77
CA CYS A 47 -1.55 2.25 3.40
C CYS A 47 -2.03 1.10 2.53
N MET A 48 -2.56 1.42 1.35
CA MET A 48 -2.90 0.43 0.35
C MET A 48 -1.63 -0.20 -0.21
N PHE A 49 -1.71 -1.51 -0.46
CA PHE A 49 -0.59 -2.27 -0.97
C PHE A 49 -0.85 -2.82 -2.39
N GLY A 50 -1.80 -2.24 -3.13
CA GLY A 50 -1.98 -2.50 -4.56
C GLY A 50 -2.74 -3.79 -4.89
N MET A 51 -3.47 -4.35 -3.92
CA MET A 51 -4.50 -5.36 -4.19
C MET A 51 -5.86 -4.73 -3.99
N HIS A 52 -6.72 -4.83 -5.00
CA HIS A 52 -8.05 -4.25 -4.99
C HIS A 52 -9.04 -5.25 -5.58
N VAL A 53 -10.23 -5.32 -4.97
CA VAL A 53 -11.41 -5.96 -5.54
C VAL A 53 -12.39 -4.83 -5.79
N LEU A 54 -12.58 -4.46 -7.07
CA LEU A 54 -13.32 -3.27 -7.45
C LEU A 54 -14.59 -3.65 -8.21
N THR A 55 -15.67 -2.96 -7.90
CA THR A 55 -16.92 -3.04 -8.67
C THR A 55 -16.75 -2.29 -10.00
N PRO A 56 -17.60 -2.56 -11.01
CA PRO A 56 -17.56 -1.84 -12.29
C PRO A 56 -17.72 -0.32 -12.15
N THR A 57 -18.34 0.17 -11.07
CA THR A 57 -18.51 1.61 -10.77
C THR A 57 -17.20 2.38 -10.87
N VAL A 58 -16.06 1.77 -10.50
CA VAL A 58 -14.76 2.44 -10.58
C VAL A 58 -14.37 2.81 -12.01
N MET A 59 -14.75 2.02 -13.01
CA MET A 59 -14.41 2.27 -14.41
C MET A 59 -15.21 3.46 -14.95
N THR A 60 -16.48 3.59 -14.55
CA THR A 60 -17.30 4.76 -14.85
C THR A 60 -16.67 6.02 -14.27
N ILE A 61 -16.31 6.00 -12.99
CA ILE A 61 -15.64 7.12 -12.32
C ILE A 61 -14.32 7.47 -13.02
N LEU A 62 -13.49 6.47 -13.32
CA LEU A 62 -12.21 6.69 -14.01
C LEU A 62 -12.41 7.35 -15.37
N SER A 63 -13.43 6.93 -16.13
CA SER A 63 -13.76 7.54 -17.42
C SER A 63 -14.12 9.02 -17.26
N GLU A 64 -15.00 9.34 -16.30
CA GLU A 64 -15.39 10.72 -15.99
C GLU A 64 -14.16 11.57 -15.58
N VAL A 65 -13.30 11.03 -14.72
CA VAL A 65 -12.08 11.69 -14.25
C VAL A 65 -11.13 11.98 -15.42
N LEU A 66 -10.91 11.00 -16.29
CA LEU A 66 -10.01 11.17 -17.44
C LEU A 66 -10.58 12.16 -18.47
N GLN A 67 -11.89 12.15 -18.70
CA GLN A 67 -12.55 13.11 -19.60
C GLN A 67 -12.52 14.54 -19.05
N GLY A 68 -12.79 14.72 -17.75
CA GLY A 68 -12.71 16.04 -17.10
C GLY A 68 -11.30 16.65 -17.10
N ASN A 69 -10.26 15.80 -17.07
CA ASN A 69 -8.86 16.24 -17.06
C ASN A 69 -8.29 16.59 -18.44
N MET A 70 -8.97 16.25 -19.54
CA MET A 70 -8.60 16.72 -20.89
C MET A 70 -8.68 18.25 -21.02
N ASN A 71 -9.33 18.93 -20.06
CA ASN A 71 -9.52 20.39 -20.04
C ASN A 71 -8.41 21.17 -19.29
N GLY A 72 -7.26 20.55 -19.00
CA GLY A 72 -6.02 21.31 -18.72
C GLY A 72 -5.30 21.07 -17.40
N ASN A 73 -5.69 20.09 -16.58
CA ASN A 73 -4.92 19.73 -15.38
C ASN A 73 -4.80 18.21 -15.23
N SER A 74 -3.68 17.64 -15.68
CA SER A 74 -3.40 16.21 -15.53
C SER A 74 -3.30 15.83 -14.06
N LEU A 75 -4.25 15.02 -13.56
CA LEU A 75 -4.13 14.43 -12.23
C LEU A 75 -2.95 13.46 -12.17
N SER A 76 -2.05 13.65 -11.20
CA SER A 76 -0.88 12.78 -11.00
C SER A 76 -1.26 11.36 -10.51
N ALA A 77 -2.52 11.12 -10.13
CA ALA A 77 -2.99 9.84 -9.58
C ALA A 77 -4.50 9.59 -9.83
N PRO A 78 -4.92 9.29 -11.08
CA PRO A 78 -6.33 9.14 -11.42
C PRO A 78 -7.03 8.01 -10.63
N LEU A 79 -6.31 6.94 -10.28
CA LEU A 79 -6.89 5.85 -9.50
C LEU A 79 -7.19 6.25 -8.05
N ALA A 80 -6.28 6.92 -7.34
CA ALA A 80 -6.53 7.34 -5.97
C ALA A 80 -7.73 8.30 -5.88
N TYR A 81 -7.82 9.23 -6.85
CA TYR A 81 -8.99 10.10 -6.98
C TYR A 81 -10.27 9.29 -7.21
N ALA A 82 -10.25 8.35 -8.15
CA ALA A 82 -11.41 7.51 -8.44
C ALA A 82 -11.85 6.66 -7.23
N LEU A 83 -10.91 6.19 -6.41
CA LEU A 83 -11.22 5.44 -5.18
C LEU A 83 -11.82 6.33 -4.08
N THR A 84 -11.38 7.59 -3.97
CA THR A 84 -12.04 8.57 -3.10
C THR A 84 -13.47 8.84 -3.56
N GLU A 85 -13.70 9.05 -4.85
CA GLU A 85 -15.05 9.21 -5.37
C GLU A 85 -15.90 7.94 -5.22
N LEU A 86 -15.31 6.76 -5.36
CA LEU A 86 -15.99 5.48 -5.14
C LEU A 86 -16.55 5.39 -3.71
N SER A 87 -15.77 5.81 -2.71
CA SER A 87 -16.19 5.82 -1.30
C SER A 87 -17.41 6.72 -1.02
N ARG A 88 -17.71 7.67 -1.91
CA ARG A 88 -18.90 8.54 -1.82
C ARG A 88 -20.12 7.96 -2.53
N ARG A 89 -19.91 7.07 -3.51
CA ARG A 89 -21.01 6.46 -4.31
C ARG A 89 -21.48 5.15 -3.71
N GLU A 90 -20.57 4.37 -3.15
CA GLU A 90 -20.87 3.06 -2.60
C GLU A 90 -19.97 2.71 -1.43
N ARG A 91 -20.36 1.67 -0.69
CA ARG A 91 -19.62 1.22 0.49
C ARG A 91 -18.28 0.61 0.06
N TYR A 92 -17.20 1.34 0.30
CA TYR A 92 -15.84 0.93 -0.01
C TYR A 92 -15.09 0.48 1.25
N LEU A 93 -14.49 -0.72 1.20
CA LEU A 93 -13.85 -1.36 2.36
C LEU A 93 -12.36 -1.62 2.13
N ALA A 94 -11.57 -1.52 3.20
CA ALA A 94 -10.18 -1.95 3.24
C ALA A 94 -9.99 -3.06 4.27
N LEU A 95 -9.32 -4.14 3.84
CA LEU A 95 -8.93 -5.26 4.68
C LEU A 95 -7.46 -5.11 5.09
N GLN A 96 -7.21 -5.12 6.39
CA GLN A 96 -5.87 -5.17 6.97
C GLN A 96 -5.35 -6.61 6.94
N VAL A 97 -4.41 -6.87 6.04
CA VAL A 97 -3.78 -8.19 5.90
C VAL A 97 -2.62 -8.32 6.90
N ARG A 98 -2.56 -9.46 7.60
CA ARG A 98 -1.40 -9.81 8.43
C ARG A 98 -0.31 -10.40 7.55
N GLY A 99 0.84 -9.73 7.49
CA GLY A 99 1.99 -10.20 6.74
C GLY A 99 3.01 -9.10 6.51
N VAL A 100 4.05 -9.44 5.75
CA VAL A 100 5.09 -8.50 5.33
C VAL A 100 4.97 -8.28 3.84
N ARG A 101 4.85 -7.02 3.43
CA ARG A 101 4.87 -6.64 2.01
C ARG A 101 6.30 -6.34 1.60
N HIS A 102 6.79 -7.02 0.57
CA HIS A 102 8.06 -6.70 -0.09
C HIS A 102 7.84 -5.85 -1.34
N ASN A 103 8.48 -4.68 -1.41
CA ASN A 103 8.39 -3.80 -2.57
C ASN A 103 9.58 -4.01 -3.51
N MET A 104 9.36 -4.77 -4.58
CA MET A 104 10.38 -5.05 -5.59
C MET A 104 10.82 -3.83 -6.41
N GLY A 105 9.97 -2.79 -6.50
CA GLY A 105 10.24 -1.59 -7.30
C GLY A 105 11.21 -0.58 -6.66
N MET A 106 11.71 -0.85 -5.45
CA MET A 106 12.69 -0.01 -4.77
C MET A 106 14.12 -0.45 -5.09
N LYS A 107 15.11 0.41 -4.84
CA LYS A 107 16.53 0.02 -4.91
C LYS A 107 16.78 -1.18 -3.98
N TYR A 108 17.36 -2.25 -4.53
CA TYR A 108 17.55 -3.56 -3.87
C TYR A 108 16.26 -4.28 -3.45
N GLY A 109 15.09 -3.85 -3.94
CA GLY A 109 13.79 -4.42 -3.59
C GLY A 109 13.68 -5.89 -4.00
N LEU A 110 14.09 -6.22 -5.23
CA LEU A 110 14.13 -7.60 -5.70
C LEU A 110 15.02 -8.49 -4.84
N LEU A 111 16.27 -8.07 -4.60
CA LEU A 111 17.23 -8.80 -3.74
C LEU A 111 16.64 -9.05 -2.35
N ARG A 112 16.09 -8.01 -1.70
CA ARG A 112 15.46 -8.14 -0.38
C ARG A 112 14.26 -9.09 -0.39
N SER A 113 13.49 -9.09 -1.46
CA SER A 113 12.34 -10.00 -1.62
C SER A 113 12.80 -11.45 -1.78
N GLN A 114 13.82 -11.68 -2.60
CA GLN A 114 14.41 -13.01 -2.81
C GLN A 114 15.02 -13.56 -1.52
N LEU A 115 15.77 -12.74 -0.78
CA LEU A 115 16.30 -13.13 0.53
C LEU A 115 15.18 -13.46 1.52
N ALA A 116 14.12 -12.65 1.59
CA ALA A 116 13.01 -12.92 2.49
C ALA A 116 12.29 -14.24 2.16
N LEU A 117 12.10 -14.53 0.86
CA LEU A 117 11.53 -15.80 0.40
C LEU A 117 12.44 -16.98 0.74
N ALA A 118 13.73 -16.90 0.40
CA ALA A 118 14.72 -17.95 0.65
C ALA A 118 14.84 -18.26 2.16
N LEU A 119 14.91 -17.23 2.99
CA LEU A 119 14.98 -17.37 4.45
C LEU A 119 13.68 -17.86 5.08
N SER A 120 12.56 -17.83 4.36
CA SER A 120 11.28 -18.39 4.82
C SER A 120 11.01 -19.79 4.24
N GLY A 121 11.92 -20.30 3.39
CA GLY A 121 11.83 -21.61 2.75
C GLY A 121 12.51 -22.72 3.53
N GLN A 122 12.44 -23.94 2.98
CA GLN A 122 13.04 -25.14 3.55
C GLN A 122 14.59 -25.09 3.60
N ASP A 123 15.21 -24.38 2.65
CA ASP A 123 16.67 -24.29 2.50
C ASP A 123 17.27 -23.15 3.32
N ARG A 124 16.52 -22.61 4.29
CA ARG A 124 16.91 -21.44 5.10
C ARG A 124 18.32 -21.57 5.70
N ASP A 125 18.64 -22.71 6.29
CA ASP A 125 19.91 -22.91 7.01
C ASP A 125 21.10 -22.96 6.05
N GLN A 126 20.93 -23.57 4.87
CA GLN A 126 21.93 -23.56 3.81
C GLN A 126 22.19 -22.12 3.33
N ILE A 127 21.13 -21.38 3.01
CA ILE A 127 21.23 -19.99 2.54
C ILE A 127 21.88 -19.10 3.60
N LEU A 128 21.55 -19.27 4.88
CA LEU A 128 22.20 -18.52 5.96
C LEU A 128 23.70 -18.83 6.06
N SER A 129 24.08 -20.09 5.90
CA SER A 129 25.49 -20.50 5.93
C SER A 129 26.28 -19.88 4.79
N GLU A 130 25.76 -19.95 3.56
CA GLU A 130 26.37 -19.34 2.36
C GLU A 130 26.48 -17.81 2.50
N LEU A 131 25.45 -17.14 3.03
CA LEU A 131 25.51 -15.70 3.28
C LEU A 131 26.59 -15.33 4.30
N VAL A 132 26.75 -16.11 5.37
CA VAL A 132 27.80 -15.88 6.37
C VAL A 132 29.19 -16.09 5.76
N GLU A 133 29.37 -17.13 4.93
CA GLU A 133 30.63 -17.40 4.24
C GLU A 133 31.00 -16.28 3.25
N LEU A 134 30.03 -15.78 2.48
CA LEU A 134 30.20 -14.62 1.59
C LEU A 134 30.61 -13.36 2.37
N LEU A 135 30.04 -13.12 3.55
CA LEU A 135 30.41 -12.00 4.42
C LEU A 135 31.82 -12.16 5.01
N ALA A 136 32.24 -13.40 5.31
CA ALA A 136 33.56 -13.69 5.86
C ALA A 136 34.68 -13.54 4.81
N THR A 137 34.40 -13.86 3.55
CA THR A 137 35.37 -13.83 2.44
C THR A 137 35.38 -12.50 1.67
N GLY A 138 34.32 -11.70 1.75
CA GLY A 138 34.14 -10.46 0.99
C GLY A 138 35.08 -9.28 1.30
N ARG A 139 36.18 -9.50 2.04
CA ARG A 139 37.22 -8.49 2.32
C ARG A 139 38.54 -8.71 1.58
N GLU A 140 38.69 -9.80 0.83
CA GLU A 140 39.96 -10.16 0.17
C GLU A 140 40.06 -9.76 -1.32
N GLN A 141 39.28 -8.78 -1.80
CA GLN A 141 39.40 -8.23 -3.16
C GLN A 141 39.60 -6.71 -3.16
#